data_AF-A0A928Q631-F1
#
_entry.id   AF-A0A928Q631-F1
#
_cell.length_a   1.000
_cell.length_b   1.000
_cell.length_c   1.000
_cell.angle_alpha   90.00
_cell.angle_beta   90.00
_cell.angle_gamma   90.00
#
_symmetry.space_group_name_H-M   'P 1'
#
loop_
_entity.id
_entity.type
_entity.pdbx_description
1 polymer ?
#
loop_
_entity_poly.entity_id
_entity_poly.type
_entity_poly.pdbx_seq_one_letter_code
_entity_poly.pdbx_strand_id
1 'polypeptide(L)'
;MKHNWLKNLFLVILLVLAVVLGKLLGTVTAKLPLLAWLGMSADFGLKPVTVDLAVVNFTFGLMVNINVAQALLLAVAILAFSAIRLRA
;
A
#
# COMPACT_ATOMS: atom_id res chain seq x y z
N MET A 1 -0.87 14.63 28.40
CA MET A 1 -1.47 13.65 27.46
C MET A 1 -1.22 14.03 25.98
N LYS A 2 0.02 14.36 25.54
CA LYS A 2 0.23 15.01 24.21
C LYS A 2 1.31 14.37 23.30
N HIS A 3 2.05 13.35 23.74
CA HIS A 3 3.16 12.78 22.94
C HIS A 3 2.76 11.59 22.02
N ASN A 4 1.53 11.09 22.14
CA ASN A 4 1.12 9.86 21.43
C ASN A 4 0.72 10.13 19.97
N TRP A 5 0.28 11.34 19.65
CA TRP A 5 -0.21 11.68 18.31
C TRP A 5 0.92 11.79 17.27
N LEU A 6 2.08 12.35 17.64
CA LEU A 6 3.26 12.42 16.77
C LEU A 6 3.77 11.02 16.40
N LYS A 7 3.75 10.08 17.34
CA LYS A 7 4.15 8.68 17.10
C LYS A 7 3.19 8.00 16.10
N ASN A 8 1.89 8.20 16.26
CA ASN A 8 0.88 7.67 15.36
C ASN A 8 0.97 8.30 13.97
N LEU A 9 1.21 9.61 13.88
CA LEU A 9 1.40 10.32 12.61
C LEU A 9 2.64 9.78 11.87
N PHE A 10 3.74 9.56 12.59
CA PHE A 10 4.97 8.99 12.02
C PHE A 10 4.76 7.57 11.49
N LEU A 11 3.97 6.74 12.21
CA LEU A 11 3.56 5.41 11.76
C LEU A 11 2.79 5.49 10.43
N VAL A 12 1.77 6.35 10.35
CA VAL A 12 0.97 6.52 9.14
C VAL A 12 1.85 6.95 7.95
N ILE A 13 2.74 7.92 8.16
CA ILE A 13 3.68 8.37 7.13
C ILE A 13 4.57 7.23 6.66
N LEU A 14 5.11 6.43 7.59
CA LEU A 14 5.96 5.29 7.27
C LEU A 14 5.22 4.23 6.44
N LEU A 15 3.96 3.93 6.78
CA LEU A 15 3.14 3.00 5.99
C LEU A 15 2.85 3.53 4.59
N VAL A 16 2.50 4.80 4.45
CA VAL A 16 2.26 5.41 3.13
C VAL A 16 3.54 5.35 2.28
N LEU A 17 4.70 5.67 2.86
CA LEU A 17 5.98 5.57 2.17
C LEU A 17 6.29 4.13 1.75
N ALA A 18 6.04 3.15 2.62
CA ALA A 18 6.24 1.73 2.29
C ALA A 18 5.39 1.29 1.07
N VAL A 19 4.13 1.73 0.99
CA VAL A 19 3.26 1.43 -0.16
C VAL A 19 3.75 2.10 -1.44
N VAL A 20 4.16 3.37 -1.37
CA VAL A 20 4.65 4.11 -2.55
C VAL A 20 5.97 3.51 -3.04
N LEU A 21 6.93 3.28 -2.15
CA LEU A 21 8.22 2.67 -2.47
C LEU A 21 8.06 1.23 -2.98
N GLY A 22 7.14 0.46 -2.41
CA GLY A 22 6.86 -0.90 -2.86
C GLY A 22 6.27 -0.95 -4.27
N LYS A 23 5.45 0.05 -4.64
CA LYS A 23 4.93 0.17 -6.01
C LYS A 23 6.07 0.36 -7.00
N LEU A 24 6.97 1.29 -6.69
CA LEU A 24 8.15 1.60 -7.51
C LEU A 24 9.07 0.39 -7.61
N LEU A 25 9.41 -0.24 -6.48
CA LEU A 25 10.25 -1.43 -6.44
C LEU A 25 9.63 -2.60 -7.21
N GLY A 26 8.34 -2.88 -7.02
CA GLY A 26 7.64 -3.93 -7.77
C GLY A 26 7.67 -3.69 -9.29
N THR A 27 7.52 -2.43 -9.73
CA THR A 27 7.56 -2.07 -11.16
C THR A 27 8.96 -2.21 -11.76
N VAL A 28 10.01 -1.87 -11.01
CA VAL A 28 11.40 -2.00 -11.46
C VAL A 28 11.85 -3.47 -11.45
N THR A 29 11.50 -4.21 -10.40
CA THR A 29 11.84 -5.63 -10.24
C THR A 29 11.07 -6.55 -11.21
N ALA A 30 9.89 -6.13 -11.68
CA ALA A 30 9.15 -6.79 -12.75
C ALA A 30 9.97 -6.95 -14.05
N LYS A 31 10.97 -6.09 -14.29
CA LYS A 31 11.83 -6.16 -15.48
C LYS A 31 12.95 -7.20 -15.37
N LEU A 32 13.25 -7.69 -14.16
CA LEU A 32 14.26 -8.73 -13.94
C LEU A 32 13.57 -10.10 -13.84
N PRO A 33 13.91 -11.09 -14.68
CA PRO A 33 13.24 -12.39 -14.68
C PRO A 33 13.31 -13.13 -13.34
N LEU A 34 14.41 -12.96 -12.57
CA LEU A 34 14.55 -13.53 -11.24
C LEU A 34 13.70 -12.84 -10.16
N LEU A 35 13.41 -11.54 -10.32
CA LEU A 35 12.69 -10.73 -9.33
C LEU A 35 11.27 -10.37 -9.80
N ALA A 36 10.82 -10.86 -10.95
CA ALA A 36 9.54 -10.50 -11.54
C ALA A 36 8.34 -10.83 -10.63
N TRP A 37 8.48 -11.85 -9.79
CA TRP A 37 7.49 -12.26 -8.81
C TRP A 37 7.21 -11.18 -7.74
N LEU A 38 8.16 -10.27 -7.45
CA LEU A 38 7.95 -9.13 -6.55
C LEU A 38 6.98 -8.09 -7.14
N GLY A 39 6.93 -8.01 -8.47
CA GLY A 39 6.00 -7.17 -9.21
C GLY A 39 4.62 -7.81 -9.41
N MET A 40 4.45 -9.10 -9.07
CA MET A 40 3.14 -9.75 -9.12
C MET A 40 2.18 -9.00 -8.20
N SER A 41 1.02 -8.63 -8.73
CA SER A 41 0.01 -7.87 -8.01
C SER A 41 -1.29 -8.64 -7.91
N ALA A 42 -1.97 -8.44 -6.79
CA ALA A 42 -3.30 -8.95 -6.54
C ALA A 42 -4.26 -7.76 -6.44
N ASP A 43 -5.35 -7.86 -7.19
CA ASP A 43 -6.45 -6.91 -7.15
C ASP A 43 -7.46 -7.35 -6.10
N PHE A 44 -7.65 -6.52 -5.08
CA PHE A 44 -8.63 -6.74 -4.02
C PHE A 44 -9.70 -5.65 -4.08
N GLY A 45 -10.95 -6.04 -3.86
CA GLY A 45 -12.03 -5.10 -3.60
C GLY A 45 -13.26 -5.32 -4.46
N LEU A 46 -14.13 -4.32 -4.45
CA LEU A 46 -15.38 -4.30 -5.17
C LEU A 46 -15.12 -3.78 -6.58
N LYS A 47 -15.29 -4.67 -7.57
CA LYS A 47 -15.21 -4.32 -8.98
C LYS A 47 -16.15 -3.13 -9.26
N PRO A 48 -15.71 -2.13 -10.04
CA PRO A 48 -16.53 -0.96 -10.31
C PRO A 48 -17.83 -1.37 -10.99
N VAL A 49 -18.95 -1.03 -10.38
CA VAL A 49 -20.28 -1.13 -10.97
C VAL A 49 -20.67 0.26 -11.46
N THR A 50 -20.75 0.39 -12.78
CA THR A 50 -21.21 1.61 -13.44
C THR A 50 -22.72 1.50 -13.66
N VAL A 51 -23.49 2.39 -13.05
CA VAL A 51 -24.91 2.60 -13.35
C VAL A 51 -24.99 3.77 -14.32
N ASP A 52 -25.26 3.44 -15.59
CA ASP A 52 -25.42 4.41 -16.66
C ASP A 52 -26.90 4.82 -16.77
N LEU A 53 -27.21 6.05 -16.37
CA LEU A 53 -28.52 6.65 -16.65
C LEU A 53 -28.36 7.64 -17.80
N ALA A 54 -29.41 7.76 -18.62
CA ALA A 54 -29.44 8.56 -19.85
C ALA A 54 -28.94 10.02 -19.73
N VAL A 55 -28.83 10.57 -18.52
CA VAL A 55 -28.31 11.94 -18.25
C VAL A 55 -27.13 11.93 -17.26
N VAL A 56 -26.93 10.86 -16.46
CA VAL A 56 -25.95 10.83 -15.36
C VAL A 56 -25.37 9.43 -15.17
N ASN A 57 -24.04 9.34 -15.08
CA ASN A 57 -23.33 8.09 -14.79
C ASN A 57 -22.81 8.05 -13.35
N PHE A 58 -23.18 6.98 -12.62
CA PHE A 58 -22.63 6.69 -11.29
C PHE A 58 -21.70 5.48 -11.36
N THR A 59 -20.48 5.59 -10.83
CA THR A 59 -19.54 4.46 -10.73
C THR A 59 -19.25 4.17 -9.27
N PHE A 60 -19.68 3.01 -8.80
CA PHE A 60 -19.40 2.53 -7.44
C PHE A 60 -18.35 1.43 -7.52
N GLY A 61 -17.13 1.72 -7.08
CA GLY A 61 -16.05 0.74 -7.05
C GLY A 61 -15.02 1.08 -6.00
N LEU A 62 -14.45 0.05 -5.39
CA LEU A 62 -13.29 0.18 -4.51
C LEU A 62 -12.33 -0.93 -4.91
N MET A 63 -11.29 -0.56 -5.65
CA MET A 63 -10.24 -1.48 -6.06
C MET A 63 -8.92 -1.08 -5.39
N VAL A 64 -8.24 -2.06 -4.83
CA VAL A 64 -6.96 -1.94 -4.16
C VAL A 64 -6.02 -2.93 -4.83
N ASN A 65 -5.06 -2.41 -5.61
CA ASN A 65 -4.01 -3.21 -6.22
C ASN A 65 -2.78 -3.18 -5.31
N ILE A 66 -2.37 -4.35 -4.82
CA ILE A 66 -1.16 -4.50 -3.99
C ILE A 66 -0.25 -5.54 -4.61
N ASN A 67 1.02 -5.18 -4.81
CA ASN A 67 2.07 -6.08 -5.25
C ASN A 67 2.83 -6.75 -4.10
N VAL A 68 3.54 -7.83 -4.40
CA VAL A 68 4.30 -8.59 -3.40
C VAL A 68 5.39 -7.73 -2.74
N ALA A 69 6.06 -6.84 -3.50
CA ALA A 69 7.05 -5.90 -2.95
C ALA A 69 6.45 -4.93 -1.92
N GLN A 70 5.23 -4.45 -2.13
CA GLN A 70 4.48 -3.59 -1.22
C GLN A 70 4.11 -4.35 0.05
N ALA A 71 3.65 -5.59 -0.06
CA ALA A 71 3.34 -6.42 1.10
C ALA A 71 4.60 -6.65 1.97
N LEU A 72 5.74 -6.93 1.34
CA LEU A 72 7.02 -7.09 2.04
C LEU A 72 7.47 -5.79 2.72
N LEU A 73 7.43 -4.65 2.02
CA LEU A 73 7.81 -3.37 2.61
C LEU A 73 6.87 -2.92 3.73
N LEU A 74 5.59 -3.23 3.65
CA LEU A 74 4.64 -3.01 4.75
C LEU A 74 5.00 -3.85 5.97
N ALA A 75 5.32 -5.14 5.79
CA ALA A 75 5.78 -5.98 6.88
C ALA A 75 7.08 -5.42 7.52
N VAL A 76 8.05 -5.01 6.69
CA VAL A 76 9.27 -4.36 7.17
C VAL A 76 8.98 -3.04 7.87
N ALA A 77 8.06 -2.22 7.39
CA ALA A 77 7.69 -0.96 8.03
C ALA A 77 7.06 -1.17 9.42
N ILE A 78 6.21 -2.19 9.56
CA ILE A 78 5.61 -2.56 10.85
C ILE A 78 6.69 -3.09 11.80
N LEU A 79 7.56 -3.98 11.34
CA LEU A 79 8.67 -4.50 12.13
C LEU A 79 9.65 -3.39 12.50
N ALA A 80 9.96 -2.48 11.58
CA ALA A 80 10.80 -1.32 11.84
C ALA A 80 10.15 -0.41 12.88
N PHE A 81 8.86 -0.12 12.78
CA PHE A 81 8.16 0.67 13.82
C PHE A 81 8.17 -0.04 15.19
N SER A 82 8.01 -1.37 15.21
CA SER A 82 8.10 -2.18 16.42
C SER A 82 9.52 -2.32 16.98
N ALA A 83 10.55 -2.30 16.13
CA ALA A 83 11.96 -2.35 16.51
C ALA A 83 12.48 -0.97 16.93
N ILE A 84 12.00 0.08 16.25
CA ILE A 84 12.18 1.50 16.55
C ILE A 84 11.28 1.90 17.73
N ARG A 85 10.54 0.97 18.37
CA ARG A 85 9.81 1.18 19.64
C ARG A 85 10.70 2.05 20.51
N LEU A 86 10.36 3.34 20.48
CA LEU A 86 11.21 4.39 20.99
C LEU A 86 11.50 3.95 22.42
N ARG A 87 12.78 3.66 22.71
CA ARG A 87 13.28 3.57 24.08
C ARG A 87 12.82 4.87 24.74
N ALA A 88 11.70 4.78 25.44
CA ALA A 88 11.05 5.83 26.19
C ALA A 88 10.52 5.14 27.43
#